data_AF-A0A2D8M281-F1
#
_entry.id   AF-A0A2D8M281-F1
#
_cell.length_a   1.000
_cell.length_b   1.000
_cell.length_c   1.000
_cell.angle_alpha   90.00
_cell.angle_beta   90.00
_cell.angle_gamma   90.00
#
_symmetry.space_group_name_H-M   'P 1'
#
loop_
_entity.id
_entity.type
_entity.pdbx_description
1 polymer ?
#
loop_
_entity_poly.entity_id
_entity_poly.type
_entity_poly.pdbx_seq_one_letter_code
_entity_poly.pdbx_strand_id
1 'polypeptide(L)' 'MIKLRRKQKKYLQAITFSFFLMAFFVGSLSTAYMSSGPIILGTEMNANGTVEYLCLGNGCHDMLEMDW' A
#
# COMPACT_ATOMS: atom_id res chain seq x y z
N MET A 1 4.45 3.92 -46.74
CA MET A 1 4.77 2.93 -45.67
C MET A 1 5.60 3.47 -44.50
N ILE A 2 6.63 4.32 -44.71
CA ILE A 2 7.55 4.78 -43.63
C ILE A 2 6.85 5.59 -42.51
N LYS A 3 5.85 6.42 -42.84
CA LYS A 3 5.07 7.22 -41.85
C LYS A 3 4.25 6.36 -40.87
N LEU A 4 3.73 5.22 -41.31
CA LEU A 4 2.94 4.29 -40.48
C LEU A 4 3.82 3.64 -39.40
N ARG A 5 5.02 3.18 -39.77
CA ARG A 5 5.99 2.61 -38.81
C ARG A 5 6.44 3.62 -37.75
N ARG A 6 6.57 4.92 -38.10
CA ARG A 6 6.89 5.98 -37.14
C ARG A 6 5.75 6.24 -36.13
N LYS A 7 4.49 6.21 -36.58
CA LYS A 7 3.35 6.33 -35.67
C LYS A 7 3.29 5.15 -34.70
N GLN A 8 3.43 3.92 -35.21
CA GLN A 8 3.46 2.71 -34.38
C GLN A 8 4.57 2.73 -33.33
N LYS A 9 5.79 3.19 -33.66
CA LYS A 9 6.85 3.38 -32.66
C LYS A 9 6.48 4.36 -31.55
N LYS A 10 5.84 5.49 -31.88
CA LYS A 10 5.38 6.46 -30.88
C LYS A 10 4.30 5.89 -29.97
N TYR A 11 3.35 5.13 -30.53
CA TYR A 11 2.34 4.43 -29.73
C TYR A 11 2.97 3.40 -28.79
N LEU A 12 3.92 2.61 -29.27
CA LEU A 12 4.63 1.64 -28.44
C LEU A 12 5.37 2.33 -27.28
N GLN A 13 6.08 3.44 -27.57
CA GLN A 13 6.77 4.23 -26.55
C GLN A 13 5.80 4.80 -25.50
N ALA A 14 4.64 5.30 -25.94
CA ALA A 14 3.62 5.81 -25.04
C ALA A 14 3.04 4.70 -24.14
N ILE A 15 2.73 3.54 -24.71
CA ILE A 15 2.21 2.39 -23.95
C ILE A 15 3.23 1.91 -22.91
N THR A 16 4.50 1.78 -23.28
CA THR A 16 5.54 1.37 -22.34
C THR A 16 5.72 2.39 -21.23
N PHE A 17 5.70 3.69 -21.55
CA PHE A 17 5.80 4.74 -20.54
C PHE A 17 4.61 4.71 -19.56
N SER A 18 3.39 4.63 -20.08
CA SER A 18 2.19 4.52 -19.24
C SER A 18 2.20 3.27 -18.37
N PHE A 19 2.71 2.14 -18.89
CA PHE A 19 2.85 0.91 -18.11
C PHE A 19 3.85 1.07 -16.96
N PHE A 20 5.02 1.67 -17.21
CA PHE A 20 5.99 1.97 -16.15
C PHE A 20 5.43 2.92 -15.10
N LEU A 21 4.69 3.94 -15.53
CA LEU A 21 4.08 4.90 -14.61
C LEU A 21 3.02 4.22 -13.72
N MET A 22 2.19 3.35 -14.30
CA MET A 22 1.21 2.55 -13.55
C MET A 22 1.92 1.63 -12.55
N ALA A 23 2.96 0.91 -12.99
CA ALA A 23 3.72 0.00 -12.12
C ALA A 23 4.40 0.77 -10.96
N PHE A 24 4.95 1.94 -11.23
CA PHE A 24 5.53 2.80 -10.22
C PHE A 24 4.48 3.25 -9.19
N PHE A 25 3.30 3.65 -9.65
CA PHE A 25 2.21 4.10 -8.79
C PHE A 25 1.68 2.97 -7.89
N VAL A 26 1.45 1.77 -8.45
CA VAL A 26 1.02 0.61 -7.66
C VAL A 26 2.11 0.18 -6.68
N GLY A 27 3.38 0.22 -7.11
CA GLY A 27 4.52 -0.08 -6.26
C GLY A 27 4.64 0.89 -5.08
N SER A 28 4.52 2.20 -5.32
CA SER A 28 4.59 3.21 -4.26
C SER A 28 3.43 3.10 -3.27
N LEU A 29 2.21 2.85 -3.74
CA LEU A 29 1.04 2.56 -2.89
C LEU A 29 1.25 1.34 -2.00
N SER A 30 1.78 0.26 -2.57
CA SER A 30 2.04 -0.98 -1.83
C SER A 30 3.08 -0.76 -0.74
N THR A 31 4.18 -0.07 -1.06
CA THR A 31 5.21 0.30 -0.08
C THR A 31 4.66 1.22 0.99
N ALA A 32 3.83 2.21 0.62
CA ALA A 32 3.21 3.12 1.58
C ALA A 32 2.29 2.37 2.55
N TYR A 33 1.49 1.43 2.05
CA TYR A 33 0.63 0.58 2.88
C TYR A 33 1.43 -0.34 3.82
N MET A 34 2.53 -0.91 3.34
CA MET A 34 3.41 -1.72 4.19
C MET A 34 4.18 -0.89 5.22
N SER A 35 4.47 0.38 4.90
CA SER A 35 5.21 1.30 5.77
C SER A 35 4.31 2.06 6.73
N SER A 36 3.00 2.16 6.47
CA SER A 36 2.07 2.64 7.48
C SER A 36 2.00 1.57 8.58
N GLY A 37 2.64 1.86 9.71
CA GLY A 37 2.54 1.05 10.93
C GLY A 37 1.08 0.92 11.42
N PRO A 38 0.85 0.29 12.57
CA PRO A 38 -0.49 0.01 13.05
C PRO A 38 -1.30 1.30 13.21
N ILE A 39 -2.43 1.36 12.52
CA ILE A 39 -3.38 2.46 12.61
C ILE A 39 -4.33 2.12 13.75
N ILE A 40 -4.22 2.83 14.87
CA ILE A 40 -5.11 2.67 16.02
C ILE A 40 -6.44 3.35 15.69
N LEU A 41 -7.50 2.55 15.60
CA LEU A 41 -8.87 3.00 15.35
C LEU A 41 -9.61 3.35 16.64
N GLY A 42 -9.24 2.71 17.74
CA GLY A 42 -9.87 2.92 19.04
C GLY A 42 -9.23 2.07 20.11
N THR A 43 -9.58 2.38 21.36
CA THR A 43 -9.17 1.63 22.54
C THR A 43 -10.43 1.22 23.28
N GLU A 44 -10.61 -0.08 23.51
CA GLU A 44 -11.73 -0.59 24.30
C GLU A 44 -11.21 -1.22 25.60
N MET A 45 -11.90 -0.95 26.70
CA MET A 45 -11.55 -1.52 28.00
C MET A 45 -12.36 -2.81 28.17
N ASN A 46 -11.65 -3.94 28.25
CA ASN A 46 -12.25 -5.26 28.44
C ASN A 46 -12.72 -5.41 29.90
N ALA A 47 -13.67 -6.33 30.13
CA ALA A 47 -14.26 -6.63 31.43
C ALA A 47 -13.26 -7.21 32.45
N ASN A 48 -12.09 -7.67 31.99
CA ASN A 48 -10.96 -8.09 32.84
C ASN A 48 -10.09 -6.91 33.31
N GLY A 49 -10.38 -5.67 32.88
CA GLY A 49 -9.62 -4.46 33.19
C GLY A 49 -8.46 -4.14 32.24
N THR A 50 -8.22 -4.93 31.19
CA THR A 50 -7.19 -4.65 30.18
C THR A 50 -7.71 -3.75 29.07
N VAL A 51 -6.82 -2.95 28.46
CA VAL A 51 -7.15 -2.09 27.31
C VAL A 51 -6.75 -2.83 26.04
N GLU A 52 -7.73 -3.11 25.18
CA GLU A 52 -7.52 -3.67 23.85
C GLU A 52 -7.49 -2.54 22.82
N TYR A 53 -6.49 -2.58 21.95
CA TYR A 53 -6.32 -1.61 20.87
C TYR A 53 -6.95 -2.19 19.60
N LEU A 54 -8.06 -1.59 19.16
CA LEU A 54 -8.61 -1.89 17.84
C LEU A 54 -7.71 -1.21 16.82
N CYS A 55 -6.88 -1.98 16.13
CA CYS A 55 -5.97 -1.42 15.14
C CYS A 55 -6.05 -2.16 13.79
N LEU A 56 -5.71 -1.45 12.72
CA LEU A 56 -5.61 -1.98 11.36
C LEU A 56 -4.18 -1.85 10.86
N GLY A 57 -3.75 -2.83 10.06
CA GLY A 57 -2.43 -2.83 9.43
C GLY A 57 -1.44 -3.78 10.10
N ASN A 58 -0.20 -3.72 9.63
CA ASN A 58 0.85 -4.64 10.06
C ASN A 58 1.47 -4.16 11.39
N GLY A 59 1.69 -5.07 12.35
CA GLY A 59 2.23 -4.74 13.70
C GLY A 59 1.17 -4.53 14.79
N CYS A 60 -0.11 -4.83 14.50
CA CYS A 60 -1.18 -4.81 15.49
C CYS A 60 -1.05 -5.88 16.58
N HIS A 61 -0.39 -6.99 16.26
CA HIS A 61 -0.26 -8.11 17.19
C HIS A 61 0.63 -7.75 18.39
N ASP A 62 1.69 -6.97 18.15
CA ASP A 62 2.63 -6.51 19.17
C ASP A 62 2.01 -5.51 20.17
N MET A 63 0.87 -4.89 19.82
CA MET A 63 0.12 -4.00 20.72
C MET A 63 -0.99 -4.73 21.49
N LEU A 64 -1.36 -5.94 21.07
CA LEU A 64 -2.36 -6.78 21.73
C LEU A 64 -1.74 -7.72 22.77
N GLU A 65 -0.50 -8.18 22.54
CA GLU A 65 0.30 -8.89 23.55
C GLU A 65 1.15 -7.89 24.35
N MET A 66 0.56 -7.24 25.36
CA MET A 66 1.37 -6.63 26.41
C MET A 66 1.80 -7.74 27.38
N ASP A 67 3.00 -8.30 27.17
CA ASP A 67 3.73 -9.05 28.20
C ASP A 67 4.22 -8.04 29.25
N TRP A 68 3.89 -8.30 30.51
CA TRP A 68 4.20 -7.45 31.67
C TRP A 68 5.67 -7.50 32.06
#